data_AF-A0A7X3WFB6-F1
#
_entry.id   AF-A0A7X3WFB6-F1
#
_cell.length_a   1.000
_cell.length_b   1.000
_cell.length_c   1.000
_cell.angle_alpha   90.00
_cell.angle_beta   90.00
_cell.angle_gamma   90.00
#
_symmetry.space_group_name_H-M   'P 1'
#
loop_
_entity.id
_entity.type
_entity.pdbx_description
1 polymer ?
#
loop_
_entity_poly.entity_id
_entity_poly.type
_entity_poly.pdbx_seq_one_letter_code
_entity_poly.pdbx_strand_id
1 'polypeptide(L)'
;MRLIAQLYVVSLFLVILFTGCDQGMSQPIKEVIPPPETPTNLEKARADMARVNQRRTESQQKAETAGDYSAIFIDSETILIEELNFSKGFWIELVGIFRTEKSDDATVTNGYDRLQDAFAKRLTENTLGQFYFEYIGTFDPLIIEYLRLSYVYPTQNEEELLAHFTESVKNDTVSIVFPEDF
;
A
#
# COMPACT_ATOMS: atom_id res chain seq x y z
N MET A 1 -61.55 -42.39 18.73
CA MET A 1 -60.79 -42.46 17.46
C MET A 1 -60.25 -41.10 16.95
N ARG A 2 -60.40 -39.97 17.67
CA ARG A 2 -59.76 -38.68 17.29
C ARG A 2 -58.42 -38.42 18.00
N LEU A 3 -58.20 -38.97 19.20
CA LEU A 3 -56.94 -38.84 19.94
C LEU A 3 -55.79 -39.70 19.37
N ILE A 4 -56.11 -40.90 18.85
CA ILE A 4 -55.08 -41.82 18.31
C ILE A 4 -54.45 -41.25 17.04
N ALA A 5 -55.26 -40.62 16.17
CA ALA A 5 -54.77 -39.98 14.95
C ALA A 5 -53.84 -38.79 15.23
N GLN A 6 -54.08 -38.04 16.32
CA GLN A 6 -53.21 -36.93 16.73
C GLN A 6 -51.86 -37.43 17.28
N LEU A 7 -51.85 -38.55 18.00
CA LEU A 7 -50.61 -39.15 18.51
C LEU A 7 -49.67 -39.61 17.39
N TYR A 8 -50.19 -40.13 16.28
CA TYR A 8 -49.38 -40.55 15.14
C TYR A 8 -48.74 -39.36 14.39
N VAL A 9 -49.45 -38.24 14.25
CA VAL A 9 -48.92 -37.04 13.57
C VAL A 9 -47.81 -36.37 14.40
N VAL A 10 -47.96 -36.32 15.72
CA VAL A 10 -46.93 -35.76 16.63
C VAL A 10 -45.69 -36.66 16.70
N SER A 11 -45.88 -37.98 16.67
CA SER A 11 -44.75 -38.94 16.67
C SER A 11 -43.95 -38.89 15.37
N LEU A 12 -44.61 -38.67 14.22
CA LEU A 12 -43.95 -38.57 12.93
C LEU A 12 -43.14 -37.26 12.79
N PHE A 13 -43.61 -36.15 13.37
CA PHE A 13 -42.88 -34.87 13.38
C PHE A 13 -41.62 -34.90 14.26
N LEU A 14 -41.65 -35.65 15.38
CA LEU A 14 -40.47 -35.81 16.25
C LEU A 14 -39.38 -36.64 15.57
N VAL A 15 -39.73 -37.68 14.81
CA VAL A 15 -38.72 -38.49 14.11
C VAL A 15 -38.00 -37.67 13.03
N ILE A 16 -38.69 -36.80 12.30
CA ILE A 16 -38.08 -35.94 11.27
C ILE A 16 -37.14 -34.88 11.90
N LEU A 17 -37.46 -34.38 13.10
CA LEU A 17 -36.58 -33.46 13.84
C LEU A 17 -35.31 -34.15 14.37
N PHE A 18 -35.34 -35.46 14.61
CA PHE A 18 -34.20 -36.22 15.15
C PHE A 18 -33.41 -37.02 14.10
N THR A 19 -33.92 -37.23 12.88
CA THR A 19 -33.21 -37.91 11.79
C THR A 19 -32.58 -36.96 10.75
N GLY A 20 -32.81 -35.64 10.87
CA GLY A 20 -32.07 -34.61 10.14
C GLY A 20 -30.75 -34.18 10.81
N CYS A 21 -30.35 -34.80 11.93
CA CYS A 21 -28.99 -34.72 12.44
C CYS A 21 -28.14 -35.72 11.67
N ASP A 22 -27.67 -35.29 10.51
CA ASP A 22 -26.64 -35.99 9.76
C ASP A 22 -25.46 -36.27 10.70
N GLN A 23 -25.06 -37.54 10.73
CA GLN A 23 -24.07 -38.14 11.61
C GLN A 23 -22.64 -37.76 11.15
N GLY A 24 -22.40 -36.46 10.95
CA GLY A 24 -21.14 -35.89 10.47
C GLY A 24 -20.55 -34.77 11.34
N MET A 25 -21.21 -34.35 12.42
CA MET A 25 -20.67 -33.33 13.33
C MET A 25 -19.97 -33.95 14.55
N SER A 26 -18.92 -34.72 14.29
CA SER A 26 -18.07 -35.30 15.33
C SER A 26 -16.60 -34.91 15.15
N GLN A 27 -16.32 -33.63 14.94
CA GLN A 27 -15.09 -33.01 15.44
C GLN A 27 -15.41 -31.59 15.86
N PRO A 28 -15.04 -31.12 17.07
CA PRO A 28 -14.93 -29.69 17.27
C PRO A 28 -13.85 -29.24 16.29
N ILE A 29 -14.24 -28.45 15.29
CA ILE A 29 -13.28 -27.64 14.55
C ILE A 29 -12.71 -26.70 15.61
N LYS A 30 -11.66 -27.14 16.30
CA LYS A 30 -10.62 -26.23 16.75
C LYS A 30 -10.10 -25.66 15.44
N GLU A 31 -10.71 -24.57 14.99
CA GLU A 31 -9.98 -23.56 14.25
C GLU A 31 -8.83 -23.23 15.19
N VAL A 32 -7.72 -23.95 15.00
CA VAL A 32 -6.43 -23.45 15.39
C VAL A 32 -6.31 -22.21 14.52
N ILE A 33 -6.77 -21.07 15.03
CA ILE A 33 -6.42 -19.78 14.46
C ILE A 33 -4.90 -19.84 14.44
N PRO A 34 -4.26 -19.98 13.26
CA PRO A 34 -2.81 -19.98 13.23
C PRO A 34 -2.38 -18.69 13.93
N PRO A 35 -1.31 -18.73 14.77
CA PRO A 35 -0.79 -17.50 15.34
C PRO A 35 -0.68 -16.48 14.21
N PRO A 36 -1.07 -15.21 14.43
CA PRO A 36 -1.15 -14.21 13.36
C PRO A 36 0.13 -14.30 12.55
N GLU A 37 -0.02 -14.56 11.24
CA GLU A 37 1.13 -14.73 10.36
C GLU A 37 2.02 -13.52 10.54
N THR A 38 3.29 -13.76 10.87
CA THR A 38 4.24 -12.65 11.01
C THR A 38 4.28 -11.94 9.67
N PRO A 39 3.99 -10.63 9.61
CA PRO A 39 3.87 -9.94 8.33
C PRO A 39 5.18 -10.06 7.55
N THR A 40 5.06 -10.35 6.26
CA THR A 40 6.19 -10.39 5.34
C THR A 40 6.87 -9.01 5.28
N ASN A 41 8.13 -8.98 4.87
CA ASN A 41 8.87 -7.72 4.75
C ASN A 41 8.21 -6.74 3.76
N LEU A 42 7.53 -7.24 2.74
CA LEU A 42 6.76 -6.42 1.82
C LEU A 42 5.49 -5.85 2.47
N GLU A 43 4.79 -6.65 3.29
CA GLU A 43 3.62 -6.16 4.05
C GLU A 43 4.00 -5.11 5.07
N LYS A 44 5.16 -5.26 5.75
CA LYS A 44 5.70 -4.22 6.64
C LYS A 44 5.98 -2.93 5.88
N ALA A 45 6.66 -3.00 4.74
CA ALA A 45 6.96 -1.84 3.90
C ALA A 45 5.70 -1.13 3.40
N ARG A 46 4.70 -1.90 2.97
CA ARG A 46 3.40 -1.35 2.56
C ARG A 46 2.65 -0.72 3.73
N ALA A 47 2.71 -1.32 4.92
CA ALA A 47 2.07 -0.75 6.11
C ALA A 47 2.72 0.58 6.52
N ASP A 48 4.04 0.71 6.40
CA ASP A 48 4.77 1.95 6.67
C ASP A 48 4.41 3.04 5.66
N MET A 49 4.38 2.70 4.37
CA MET A 49 3.94 3.64 3.33
C MET A 49 2.45 4.00 3.48
N ALA A 50 1.59 3.08 3.93
CA ALA A 50 0.19 3.38 4.19
C ALA A 50 0.02 4.41 5.31
N ARG A 51 0.84 4.39 6.37
CA ARG A 51 0.83 5.41 7.42
C ARG A 51 1.26 6.78 6.88
N VAL A 52 2.30 6.83 6.07
CA VAL A 52 2.73 8.05 5.35
C VAL A 52 1.58 8.61 4.53
N ASN A 53 0.95 7.78 3.70
CA ASN A 53 -0.12 8.21 2.81
C ASN A 53 -1.38 8.62 3.56
N GLN A 54 -1.70 7.98 4.69
CA GLN A 54 -2.77 8.42 5.57
C GLN A 54 -2.50 9.85 6.06
N ARG A 55 -1.33 10.13 6.66
CA ARG A 55 -1.00 11.46 7.18
C ARG A 55 -0.95 12.52 6.09
N ARG A 56 -0.42 12.18 4.91
CA ARG A 56 -0.41 13.07 3.75
C ARG A 56 -1.82 13.36 3.24
N THR A 57 -2.71 12.36 3.25
CA THR A 57 -4.14 12.54 2.92
C THR A 57 -4.82 13.47 3.93
N GLU A 58 -4.51 13.35 5.22
CA GLU A 58 -5.04 14.25 6.25
C GLU A 58 -4.55 15.70 6.06
N SER A 59 -3.28 15.90 5.67
CA SER A 59 -2.74 17.23 5.33
C SER A 59 -3.44 17.80 4.09
N GLN A 60 -3.62 16.98 3.04
CA GLN A 60 -4.35 17.35 1.83
C GLN A 60 -5.80 17.79 2.13
N GLN A 61 -6.55 17.02 2.93
CA GLN A 61 -7.92 17.36 3.31
C GLN A 61 -8.02 18.66 4.12
N LYS A 62 -7.03 18.95 4.97
CA LYS A 62 -6.95 20.22 5.71
C LYS A 62 -6.70 21.38 4.76
N ALA A 63 -5.79 21.24 3.80
CA ALA A 63 -5.52 22.24 2.77
C ALA A 63 -6.75 22.50 1.89
N GLU A 64 -7.45 21.44 1.47
CA GLU A 64 -8.71 21.51 0.73
C GLU A 64 -9.78 22.30 1.50
N THR A 65 -9.93 22.00 2.79
CA THR A 65 -10.91 22.68 3.67
C THR A 65 -10.56 24.15 3.88
N ALA A 66 -9.27 24.48 4.02
CA ALA A 66 -8.80 25.85 4.20
C ALA A 66 -8.73 26.65 2.89
N GLY A 67 -8.74 25.96 1.74
CA GLY A 67 -8.42 26.56 0.45
C GLY A 67 -6.97 27.02 0.31
N ASP A 68 -6.06 26.47 1.12
CA ASP A 68 -4.65 26.85 1.17
C ASP A 68 -3.75 25.61 1.06
N TYR A 69 -3.09 25.48 -0.09
CA TYR A 69 -2.19 24.36 -0.40
C TYR A 69 -0.70 24.73 -0.28
N SER A 70 -0.37 25.92 0.21
CA SER A 70 1.01 26.40 0.28
C SER A 70 1.92 25.54 1.16
N ALA A 71 1.34 24.86 2.17
CA ALA A 71 2.06 24.00 3.09
C ALA A 71 2.26 22.56 2.60
N ILE A 72 1.49 22.08 1.60
CA ILE A 72 1.46 20.65 1.21
C ILE A 72 2.83 20.10 0.83
N PHE A 73 3.66 20.93 0.18
CA PHE A 73 5.02 20.55 -0.16
C PHE A 73 5.85 20.23 1.09
N ILE A 74 5.87 21.14 2.05
CA ILE A 74 6.67 21.02 3.27
C ILE A 74 6.11 19.92 4.17
N ASP A 75 4.78 19.83 4.28
CA ASP A 75 4.10 18.81 5.07
C ASP A 75 4.42 17.41 4.56
N SER A 76 4.36 17.20 3.24
CA SER A 76 4.65 15.89 2.64
C SER A 76 6.09 15.45 2.89
N GLU A 77 7.06 16.35 2.72
CA GLU A 77 8.47 16.07 3.04
C GLU A 77 8.65 15.75 4.54
N THR A 78 8.02 16.54 5.41
CA THR A 78 8.10 16.34 6.87
C THR A 78 7.52 15.00 7.28
N ILE A 79 6.39 14.59 6.71
CA ILE A 79 5.77 13.30 7.01
C ILE A 79 6.67 12.14 6.57
N LEU A 80 7.29 12.22 5.39
CA LEU A 80 8.23 11.19 4.94
C LEU A 80 9.42 11.04 5.90
N ILE A 81 9.99 12.16 6.35
CA ILE A 81 11.09 12.18 7.31
C ILE A 81 10.65 11.58 8.65
N GLU A 82 9.51 12.01 9.20
CA GLU A 82 9.05 11.58 10.52
C GLU A 82 8.61 10.11 10.55
N GLU A 83 7.90 9.64 9.54
CA GLU A 83 7.35 8.27 9.51
C GLU A 83 8.39 7.22 9.10
N LEU A 84 9.28 7.57 8.17
CA LEU A 84 10.25 6.61 7.61
C LEU A 84 11.66 6.81 8.13
N ASN A 85 11.89 7.85 8.93
CA ASN A 85 13.23 8.26 9.40
C ASN A 85 14.21 8.51 8.25
N PHE A 86 13.70 8.99 7.12
CA PHE A 86 14.50 9.33 5.94
C PHE A 86 15.23 10.66 6.15
N SER A 87 16.41 10.79 5.55
CA SER A 87 17.04 12.09 5.40
C SER A 87 16.23 12.94 4.41
N LYS A 88 16.31 14.27 4.55
CA LYS A 88 15.58 15.19 3.68
C LYS A 88 15.98 14.96 2.22
N GLY A 89 15.00 14.74 1.34
CA GLY A 89 15.23 14.50 -0.09
C GLY A 89 15.69 13.08 -0.44
N PHE A 90 15.78 12.14 0.51
CA PHE A 90 16.23 10.78 0.23
C PHE A 90 15.36 10.05 -0.82
N TRP A 91 14.05 10.26 -0.81
CA TRP A 91 13.17 9.65 -1.82
C TRP A 91 13.51 10.13 -3.25
N ILE A 92 14.06 11.34 -3.42
CA ILE A 92 14.52 11.87 -4.71
C ILE A 92 15.75 11.10 -5.19
N GLU A 93 16.61 10.66 -4.27
CA GLU A 93 17.75 9.80 -4.60
C GLU A 93 17.27 8.44 -5.17
N LEU A 94 16.25 7.85 -4.55
CA LEU A 94 15.62 6.62 -5.07
C LEU A 94 15.07 6.82 -6.49
N VAL A 95 14.41 7.97 -6.75
CA VAL A 95 13.95 8.35 -8.10
C VAL A 95 15.12 8.51 -9.07
N GLY A 96 16.22 9.12 -8.62
CA GLY A 96 17.43 9.31 -9.40
C GLY A 96 18.07 8.00 -9.84
N ILE A 97 18.16 7.03 -8.93
CA ILE A 97 18.62 5.67 -9.24
C ILE A 97 17.67 5.03 -10.24
N PHE A 98 16.36 5.06 -9.98
CA PHE A 98 15.37 4.47 -10.89
C PHE A 98 15.49 5.00 -12.32
N ARG A 99 15.55 6.33 -12.46
CA ARG A 99 15.70 6.99 -13.76
C ARG A 99 17.00 6.61 -14.46
N THR A 100 18.10 6.54 -13.71
CA THR A 100 19.41 6.19 -14.28
C THR A 100 19.42 4.76 -14.79
N GLU A 101 18.90 3.83 -14.00
CA GLU A 101 18.89 2.40 -14.37
C GLU A 101 17.85 2.06 -15.44
N LYS A 102 16.85 2.93 -15.66
CA LYS A 102 15.81 2.78 -16.68
C LYS A 102 15.95 3.79 -17.83
N SER A 103 17.12 4.41 -18.01
CA SER A 103 17.33 5.44 -19.05
C SER A 103 17.10 4.94 -20.47
N ASP A 104 17.30 3.65 -20.71
CA ASP A 104 17.14 3.03 -22.04
C ASP A 104 15.68 2.59 -22.31
N ASP A 105 14.80 2.63 -21.30
CA ASP A 105 13.38 2.37 -21.46
C ASP A 105 12.66 3.65 -21.90
N ALA A 106 12.24 3.68 -23.17
CA ALA A 106 11.52 4.79 -23.75
C ALA A 106 10.17 5.05 -23.05
N THR A 107 9.51 4.03 -22.51
CA THR A 107 8.26 4.18 -21.77
C THR A 107 8.49 4.92 -20.46
N VAL A 108 9.53 4.53 -19.73
CA VAL A 108 9.92 5.19 -18.47
C VAL A 108 10.37 6.61 -18.72
N THR A 109 11.23 6.84 -19.72
CA THR A 109 11.74 8.17 -20.06
C THR A 109 10.61 9.10 -20.47
N ASN A 110 9.73 8.69 -21.38
CA ASN A 110 8.58 9.50 -21.80
C ASN A 110 7.61 9.75 -20.63
N GLY A 111 7.36 8.75 -19.78
CA GLY A 111 6.51 8.88 -18.60
C GLY A 111 7.06 9.91 -17.61
N TYR A 112 8.36 9.86 -17.35
CA TYR A 112 9.05 10.80 -16.48
C TYR A 112 9.05 12.21 -17.05
N ASP A 113 9.31 12.39 -18.35
CA ASP A 113 9.31 13.69 -19.01
C ASP A 113 7.92 14.36 -18.92
N ARG A 114 6.84 13.61 -19.19
CA ARG A 114 5.47 14.12 -19.00
C ARG A 114 5.20 14.54 -17.55
N LEU A 115 5.67 13.76 -16.59
CA LEU A 115 5.53 14.05 -15.17
C LEU A 115 6.29 15.34 -14.77
N GLN A 116 7.48 15.56 -15.33
CA GLN A 116 8.25 16.79 -15.12
C GLN A 116 7.60 18.00 -15.78
N ASP A 117 7.08 17.85 -17.00
CA ASP A 117 6.33 18.91 -17.68
C ASP A 117 5.09 19.33 -16.90
N ALA A 118 4.34 18.34 -16.39
CA ALA A 118 3.19 18.59 -15.51
C ALA A 118 3.62 19.33 -14.23
N PHE A 119 4.67 18.86 -13.56
CA PHE A 119 5.20 19.52 -12.37
C PHE A 119 5.57 21.00 -12.65
N ALA A 120 6.33 21.26 -13.71
CA ALA A 120 6.76 22.61 -14.09
C ALA A 120 5.58 23.53 -14.44
N LYS A 121 4.57 22.99 -15.15
CA LYS A 121 3.33 23.70 -15.44
C LYS A 121 2.59 24.08 -14.17
N ARG A 122 2.35 23.12 -13.26
CA ARG A 122 1.62 23.36 -11.99
C ARG A 122 2.36 24.32 -11.07
N LEU A 123 3.70 24.30 -11.09
CA LEU A 123 4.52 25.28 -10.39
C LEU A 123 4.28 26.70 -10.94
N THR A 124 4.29 26.85 -12.27
CA THR A 124 4.08 28.14 -12.95
C THR A 124 2.65 28.67 -12.75
N GLU A 125 1.67 27.77 -12.75
CA GLU A 125 0.25 28.09 -12.52
C GLU A 125 -0.10 28.29 -11.03
N ASN A 126 0.87 28.13 -10.12
CA ASN A 126 0.67 28.17 -8.66
C ASN A 126 -0.40 27.17 -8.17
N THR A 127 -0.48 26.01 -8.80
CA THR A 127 -1.38 24.90 -8.46
C THR A 127 -0.62 23.66 -7.98
N LEU A 128 0.71 23.77 -7.81
CA LEU A 128 1.55 22.64 -7.40
C LEU A 128 1.05 21.94 -6.13
N GLY A 129 0.64 22.69 -5.11
CA GLY A 129 0.17 22.09 -3.86
C GLY A 129 -1.06 21.17 -4.04
N GLN A 130 -1.91 21.41 -5.04
CA GLN A 130 -3.05 20.53 -5.35
C GLN A 130 -2.60 19.23 -6.04
N PHE A 131 -1.48 19.29 -6.76
CA PHE A 131 -0.93 18.20 -7.55
C PHE A 131 0.11 17.35 -6.80
N TYR A 132 0.76 17.94 -5.80
CA TYR A 132 1.99 17.39 -5.20
C TYR A 132 1.80 16.03 -4.54
N PHE A 133 0.60 15.77 -4.00
CA PHE A 133 0.30 14.48 -3.40
C PHE A 133 0.37 13.33 -4.42
N GLU A 134 -0.29 13.50 -5.58
CA GLU A 134 -0.28 12.53 -6.68
C GLU A 134 1.11 12.41 -7.31
N TYR A 135 1.82 13.53 -7.44
CA TYR A 135 3.18 13.57 -7.96
C TYR A 135 4.13 12.68 -7.16
N ILE A 136 4.23 12.86 -5.84
CA ILE A 136 5.06 11.99 -5.00
C ILE A 136 4.51 10.56 -4.99
N GLY A 137 3.17 10.40 -4.95
CA GLY A 137 2.51 9.09 -4.88
C GLY A 137 2.88 8.15 -6.03
N THR A 138 3.21 8.72 -7.20
CA THR A 138 3.73 7.97 -8.36
C THR A 138 5.00 7.18 -8.02
N PHE A 139 5.80 7.65 -7.06
CA PHE A 139 7.08 7.06 -6.65
C PHE A 139 6.99 6.16 -5.41
N ASP A 140 5.79 5.98 -4.84
CA ASP A 140 5.57 5.07 -3.70
C ASP A 140 6.17 3.66 -3.91
N PRO A 141 6.09 3.03 -5.11
CA PRO A 141 6.72 1.73 -5.34
C PRO A 141 8.23 1.70 -5.06
N LEU A 142 8.95 2.80 -5.32
CA LEU A 142 10.38 2.90 -5.05
C LEU A 142 10.65 2.95 -3.54
N ILE A 143 9.88 3.75 -2.81
CA ILE A 143 9.99 3.88 -1.35
C ILE A 143 9.68 2.54 -0.69
N ILE A 144 8.60 1.88 -1.12
CA ILE A 144 8.19 0.56 -0.63
C ILE A 144 9.30 -0.47 -0.85
N GLU A 145 9.94 -0.47 -2.02
CA GLU A 145 11.02 -1.43 -2.27
C GLU A 145 12.23 -1.18 -1.37
N TYR A 146 12.65 0.07 -1.22
CA TYR A 146 13.75 0.41 -0.33
C TYR A 146 13.46 -0.03 1.12
N LEU A 147 12.24 0.23 1.62
CA LEU A 147 11.79 -0.22 2.94
C LEU A 147 11.75 -1.76 3.03
N ARG A 148 11.28 -2.45 1.98
CA ARG A 148 11.28 -3.92 1.95
C ARG A 148 12.70 -4.44 2.13
N LEU A 149 13.67 -3.87 1.42
CA LEU A 149 15.08 -4.23 1.50
C LEU A 149 15.67 -3.95 2.89
N SER A 150 15.31 -2.83 3.53
CA SER A 150 15.76 -2.53 4.90
C SER A 150 15.26 -3.55 5.92
N TYR A 151 14.06 -4.13 5.74
CA TYR A 151 13.60 -5.24 6.58
C TYR A 151 14.22 -6.60 6.22
N VAL A 152 14.62 -6.82 4.97
CA VAL A 152 15.35 -8.03 4.57
C VAL A 152 16.78 -7.99 5.13
N TYR A 153 17.41 -6.82 5.15
CA TYR A 153 18.80 -6.63 5.56
C TYR A 153 18.92 -5.59 6.69
N PRO A 154 18.38 -5.86 7.89
CA PRO A 154 18.25 -4.85 8.96
C PRO A 154 19.57 -4.40 9.59
N THR A 155 20.68 -5.09 9.29
CA THR A 155 22.01 -4.74 9.80
C THR A 155 22.86 -4.00 8.78
N GLN A 156 22.38 -3.83 7.55
CA GLN A 156 23.10 -3.15 6.50
C GLN A 156 22.95 -1.63 6.63
N ASN A 157 23.98 -0.92 6.21
CA ASN A 157 23.94 0.54 6.17
C ASN A 157 23.24 1.04 4.89
N GLU A 158 23.04 2.36 4.79
CA GLU A 158 22.35 2.99 3.65
C GLU A 158 23.01 2.69 2.30
N GLU A 159 24.36 2.73 2.22
CA GLU A 159 25.09 2.45 0.98
C GLU A 159 24.85 1.01 0.48
N GLU A 160 24.91 0.04 1.40
CA GLU A 160 24.64 -1.37 1.10
C GLU A 160 23.17 -1.57 0.66
N LEU A 161 22.22 -0.91 1.33
CA LEU A 161 20.81 -0.97 0.97
C LEU A 161 20.52 -0.33 -0.39
N LEU A 162 21.17 0.80 -0.71
CA LEU A 162 21.07 1.45 -2.02
C LEU A 162 21.66 0.56 -3.14
N ALA A 163 22.69 -0.23 -2.86
CA ALA A 163 23.21 -1.20 -3.81
C ALA A 163 22.19 -2.31 -4.10
N HIS A 164 21.52 -2.87 -3.09
CA HIS A 164 20.43 -3.83 -3.31
C HIS A 164 19.23 -3.21 -4.03
N PHE A 165 18.90 -1.96 -3.70
CA PHE A 165 17.83 -1.23 -4.35
C PHE A 165 18.12 -1.02 -5.83
N THR A 166 19.34 -0.60 -6.17
CA THR A 166 19.81 -0.45 -7.55
C THR A 166 19.68 -1.77 -8.32
N GLU A 167 20.08 -2.89 -7.73
CA GLU A 167 19.96 -4.21 -8.35
C GLU A 167 18.49 -4.65 -8.52
N SER A 168 17.63 -4.32 -7.56
CA SER A 168 16.19 -4.56 -7.64
C SER A 168 15.54 -3.80 -8.80
N VAL A 169 15.91 -2.54 -9.00
CA VAL A 169 15.48 -1.74 -10.14
C VAL A 169 15.98 -2.35 -11.46
N LYS A 170 17.28 -2.69 -11.56
CA LYS A 170 17.85 -3.31 -12.77
C LYS A 170 17.08 -4.56 -13.20
N ASN A 171 16.70 -5.40 -12.23
CA ASN A 171 16.00 -6.67 -12.46
C ASN A 171 14.46 -6.54 -12.55
N ASP A 172 13.92 -5.35 -12.79
CA ASP A 172 12.47 -5.11 -12.97
C ASP A 172 11.60 -5.56 -11.78
N THR A 173 12.19 -5.64 -10.58
CA THR A 173 11.44 -5.98 -9.36
C THR A 173 10.55 -4.81 -8.91
N VAL A 174 10.87 -3.60 -9.37
CA VAL A 174 10.05 -2.41 -9.18
C VAL A 174 9.64 -1.82 -10.53
N SER A 175 8.37 -1.50 -10.65
CA SER A 175 7.81 -0.80 -11.82
C SER A 175 6.98 0.39 -11.35
N ILE A 176 7.08 1.49 -12.09
CA ILE A 176 6.27 2.69 -11.90
C ILE A 176 5.27 2.76 -13.04
N VAL A 177 4.00 2.88 -12.70
CA VAL A 177 2.95 3.21 -13.66
C VAL A 177 2.82 4.73 -13.66
N PHE A 178 3.23 5.37 -14.76
CA PHE A 178 3.05 6.80 -14.94
C PHE A 178 1.62 7.09 -15.39
N PRO A 179 0.86 7.92 -14.65
CA PRO A 179 -0.46 8.38 -15.10
C PRO A 179 -0.40 9.07 -16.48
N GLU A 180 -1.47 8.86 -17.26
CA GLU A 180 -1.58 9.40 -18.62
C GLU A 180 -2.06 10.86 -18.64
N ASP A 181 -2.78 11.33 -17.62
CA ASP A 181 -3.59 12.55 -17.64
C ASP A 181 -3.07 13.72 -16.77
N PHE A 182 -1.76 13.83 -16.54
CA PHE A 182 -1.20 14.89 -15.68
C PHE A 182 -1.29 16.31 -16.25
#